data_AF-A0AAD9N711-F1
#
_entry.id   AF-A0AAD9N711-F1
#
_cell.length_a   1.000
_cell.length_b   1.000
_cell.length_c   1.000
_cell.angle_alpha   90.00
_cell.angle_beta   90.00
_cell.angle_gamma   90.00
#
_symmetry.space_group_name_H-M   'P 1'
#
loop_
_entity.id
_entity.type
_entity.pdbx_description
1 polymer ?
#
loop_
_entity_poly.entity_id
_entity_poly.type
_entity_poly.pdbx_seq_one_letter_code
_entity_poly.pdbx_strand_id
1 'polypeptide(L)' 'MNGSALENVVEFGLGFPEGMAVDWVAHNLYWADTGTSRIEMSRMDGSSRRVLIWSEVEPRALVLDPPNG' A
#
# COMPACT_ATOMS: atom_id res chain seq x y z
N MET A 1 14.15 12.20 9.27
CA MET A 1 13.16 12.93 8.43
C MET A 1 12.66 14.13 9.23
N ASN A 2 12.60 15.33 8.64
CA ASN A 2 12.13 16.57 9.27
C ASN A 2 10.71 16.97 8.82
N GLY A 3 10.04 16.15 8.00
CA GLY A 3 8.67 16.38 7.53
C GLY A 3 8.51 17.48 6.47
N SER A 4 9.60 18.06 5.93
CA SER A 4 9.50 19.19 4.99
C SER A 4 9.09 18.80 3.56
N ALA A 5 9.02 17.51 3.25
CA ALA A 5 8.70 16.97 1.92
C ALA A 5 7.45 16.07 1.98
N LEU A 6 6.40 16.55 2.65
CA LEU A 6 5.12 15.84 2.71
C LEU A 6 4.47 15.85 1.32
N GLU A 7 4.14 14.67 0.81
CA GLU A 7 3.42 14.49 -0.45
C GLU A 7 2.33 13.43 -0.31
N ASN A 8 1.27 13.57 -1.10
CA ASN A 8 0.26 12.54 -1.25
C ASN A 8 0.66 11.58 -2.37
N VAL A 9 1.00 10.35 -2.01
CA VAL A 9 1.46 9.32 -2.95
C VAL A 9 0.29 8.63 -3.66
N VAL A 10 -0.82 8.42 -2.95
CA VAL A 10 -2.06 7.84 -3.49
C VAL A 10 -3.25 8.64 -2.95
N GLU A 11 -4.03 9.26 -3.83
CA GLU A 11 -5.15 10.14 -3.45
C GLU A 11 -6.53 9.59 -3.82
N PHE A 12 -6.60 8.68 -4.79
CA PHE A 12 -7.87 8.25 -5.39
C PHE A 12 -8.10 6.75 -5.25
N GLY A 13 -9.36 6.33 -5.35
CA GLY A 13 -9.71 4.91 -5.33
C GLY A 13 -9.34 4.23 -4.01
N LEU A 14 -9.44 4.95 -2.90
CA LEU A 14 -9.30 4.48 -1.53
C LEU A 14 -10.68 4.55 -0.86
N GLY A 15 -11.04 3.53 -0.09
CA GLY A 15 -12.24 3.49 0.74
C GLY A 15 -11.87 3.64 2.20
N PHE A 16 -11.22 2.61 2.75
CA PHE A 16 -10.71 2.57 4.12
C PHE A 16 -9.35 1.86 4.16
N PRO A 17 -8.24 2.54 3.77
CA PRO A 17 -6.89 1.96 3.82
C PRO A 17 -6.39 1.91 5.27
N GLU A 18 -6.61 0.78 5.95
CA GLU A 18 -6.30 0.61 7.37
C GLU A 18 -4.89 0.03 7.61
N GLY A 19 -4.38 -0.77 6.68
CA GLY A 19 -3.08 -1.43 6.79
C GLY A 19 -2.12 -0.92 5.73
N MET A 20 -0.86 -0.68 6.11
CA MET A 20 0.20 -0.26 5.19
C MET A 20 1.53 -0.93 5.56
N ALA A 21 2.33 -1.27 4.56
CA ALA A 21 3.70 -1.74 4.74
C ALA A 21 4.60 -1.26 3.60
N VAL A 22 5.89 -1.12 3.90
CA VAL A 22 6.89 -0.63 2.95
C VAL A 22 7.92 -1.72 2.69
N ASP A 23 8.15 -2.03 1.42
CA ASP A 23 9.31 -2.77 0.97
C ASP A 23 10.42 -1.77 0.64
N TRP A 24 11.39 -1.66 1.55
CA TRP A 24 12.52 -0.74 1.40
C TRP A 24 13.61 -1.28 0.46
N VAL A 25 13.57 -2.56 0.08
CA VAL A 25 14.53 -3.16 -0.85
C VAL A 25 14.08 -2.88 -2.28
N ALA A 26 12.81 -3.12 -2.60
CA ALA A 26 12.25 -2.90 -3.93
C ALA A 26 11.64 -1.50 -4.13
N HIS A 27 11.59 -0.67 -3.08
CA HIS A 27 10.97 0.65 -3.08
C HIS A 27 9.49 0.62 -3.47
N ASN A 28 8.74 -0.25 -2.82
CA ASN A 28 7.30 -0.40 -3.01
C ASN A 28 6.52 -0.07 -1.73
N LEU A 29 5.32 0.48 -1.93
CA LEU A 29 4.32 0.70 -0.90
C LEU A 29 3.19 -0.30 -1.10
N TYR A 30 2.76 -0.96 -0.03
CA TYR A 30 1.62 -1.89 -0.02
C TYR A 30 0.56 -1.38 0.95
N TRP A 31 -0.70 -1.56 0.61
CA TRP A 31 -1.82 -1.25 1.51
C TRP A 31 -2.97 -2.24 1.39
N ALA A 32 -3.70 -2.40 2.49
CA ALA A 32 -4.97 -3.10 2.55
C ALA A 32 -6.08 -2.10 2.79
N ASP A 33 -7.09 -2.19 1.93
CA ASP A 33 -8.24 -1.31 1.96
C ASP A 33 -9.51 -2.14 2.17
N THR A 34 -10.13 -2.01 3.35
CA THR A 34 -11.37 -2.71 3.70
C THR A 34 -12.57 -2.16 2.95
N GLY A 35 -12.55 -0.87 2.58
CA GLY A 35 -13.64 -0.24 1.84
C GLY A 35 -13.71 -0.67 0.37
N THR A 36 -12.60 -1.14 -0.20
CA THR A 36 -12.56 -1.67 -1.58
C THR A 36 -12.31 -3.19 -1.64
N SER A 37 -12.08 -3.83 -0.49
CA SER A 37 -11.71 -5.24 -0.36
C SER A 37 -10.49 -5.63 -1.22
N ARG A 38 -9.46 -4.78 -1.21
CA ARG A 38 -8.25 -4.93 -2.03
C ARG A 38 -6.98 -4.85 -1.20
N ILE A 39 -5.98 -5.61 -1.64
CA ILE A 39 -4.57 -5.36 -1.32
C ILE A 39 -3.91 -4.87 -2.60
N GLU A 40 -3.25 -3.73 -2.51
CA GLU A 40 -2.65 -3.04 -3.63
C GLU A 40 -1.19 -2.69 -3.35
N MET A 41 -0.48 -2.34 -4.42
CA MET A 41 0.91 -1.90 -4.38
C MET A 41 1.16 -0.77 -5.36
N SER A 42 2.04 0.15 -5.01
CA SER A 42 2.64 1.13 -5.92
C SER A 42 4.14 1.25 -5.65
N ARG A 43 4.86 1.97 -6.51
CA ARG A 43 6.16 2.54 -6.13
C ARG A 43 5.97 3.59 -5.03
N MET A 44 7.06 3.94 -4.36
CA MET A 44 7.06 4.98 -3.31
C MET A 44 6.64 6.37 -3.81
N ASP A 45 6.73 6.62 -5.12
CA ASP A 45 6.27 7.86 -5.79
C ASP A 45 4.82 7.76 -6.32
N GLY A 46 4.12 6.66 -6.02
CA GLY A 46 2.72 6.43 -6.44
C GLY A 46 2.59 5.86 -7.85
N SER A 47 3.69 5.79 -8.61
CA SER A 47 3.67 5.20 -9.94
C SER A 47 3.47 3.68 -9.90
N SER A 48 3.12 3.11 -11.05
CA SER A 48 2.98 1.66 -11.22
C SER A 48 1.99 0.99 -10.24
N ARG A 49 0.94 1.71 -9.82
CA ARG A 49 -0.11 1.16 -8.95
C ARG A 49 -0.76 -0.09 -9.57
N ARG A 50 -0.95 -1.13 -8.76
CA ARG A 50 -1.57 -2.41 -9.14
C ARG A 50 -2.39 -2.98 -7.99
N VAL A 51 -3.50 -3.64 -8.35
CA VAL A 51 -4.24 -4.52 -7.45
C VAL A 51 -3.54 -5.87 -7.42
N LEU A 52 -3.15 -6.33 -6.23
CA LEU A 52 -2.50 -7.63 -6.04
C LEU A 52 -3.51 -8.71 -5.65
N ILE A 53 -4.43 -8.36 -4.75
CA ILE A 53 -5.50 -9.24 -4.30
C ILE A 53 -6.81 -8.47 -4.36
N TRP A 54 -7.84 -9.11 -4.91
CA TRP A 54 -9.21 -8.64 -4.85
C TRP A 54 -10.12 -9.82 -4.54
N SER A 55 -10.80 -9.74 -3.40
CA SER A 55 -11.66 -10.82 -2.90
C SER A 55 -12.76 -10.24 -2.02
N GLU A 56 -13.73 -11.06 -1.63
CA GLU A 56 -14.85 -10.63 -0.76
C GLU A 56 -14.48 -10.54 0.73
N VAL A 57 -13.20 -10.73 1.08
CA VAL A 57 -12.72 -10.56 2.46
C VAL A 57 -12.26 -9.13 2.73
N GLU A 58 -12.32 -8.70 3.98
CA GLU A 58 -11.89 -7.38 4.45
C GLU A 58 -10.45 -7.43 4.97
N PRO A 59 -9.43 -7.07 4.16
CA PRO A 59 -8.05 -7.09 4.63
C PRO A 59 -7.79 -5.89 5.55
N ARG A 60 -7.27 -6.12 6.76
CA ARG A 60 -7.03 -5.04 7.73
C ARG A 60 -5.56 -4.76 7.98
N ALA A 61 -4.77 -5.81 8.15
CA ALA A 61 -3.35 -5.71 8.48
C ALA A 61 -2.49 -6.46 7.47
N LEU A 62 -1.33 -5.90 7.19
CA LEU A 62 -0.29 -6.51 6.36
C LEU A 62 1.07 -6.22 6.99
N VAL A 63 1.96 -7.20 6.87
CA VAL A 63 3.37 -7.10 7.19
C VAL A 63 4.14 -7.70 6.02
N LEU A 64 5.36 -7.22 5.80
CA LEU A 64 6.24 -7.70 4.74
C LEU A 64 7.49 -8.31 5.37
N ASP A 65 8.08 -9.28 4.69
CA ASP A 65 9.44 -9.76 4.95
C ASP A 65 10.33 -9.50 3.71
N PRO A 66 10.71 -8.23 3.44
CA PRO A 66 11.35 -7.86 2.18
C PRO A 66 12.62 -8.64 1.80
N PRO A 67 13.50 -9.03 2.76
CA PRO A 67 14.66 -9.86 2.43
C PRO A 67 14.31 -11.27 1.95
N ASN A 68 13.16 -11.81 2.33
CA ASN A 68 12.81 -13.21 2.09
C ASN A 68 11.63 -13.41 1.13
N GLY A 69 10.90 -12.35 0.78
CA GLY A 69 9.74 -12.40 -0.12
C GLY A 69 8.53 -13.01 0.55
#